data_AF-A0AAV7TVA7-F1
#
_entry.id   AF-A0AAV7TVA7-F1
#
_cell.length_a   1.000
_cell.length_b   1.000
_cell.length_c   1.000
_cell.angle_alpha   90.00
_cell.angle_beta   90.00
_cell.angle_gamma   90.00
#
_symmetry.space_group_name_H-M   'P 1'
#
loop_
_entity.id
_entity.type
_entity.pdbx_description
1 polymer ?
#
loop_
_entity_poly.entity_id
_entity_poly.type
_entity_poly.pdbx_seq_one_letter_code
_entity_poly.pdbx_strand_id
1 'polypeptide(L)' 'VKASIKEEVSKMLTLGVIEESSSPWASPVVLVPKATAPGAKPELRFCVDYR' A
#
# COMPACT_ATOMS: atom_id res chain seq x y z
N VAL A 1 7.50 1.32 -9.81
CA VAL A 1 7.33 1.35 -8.34
C VAL A 1 6.15 2.22 -7.90
N LYS A 2 6.07 3.50 -8.29
CA LYS A 2 4.97 4.41 -7.85
C LYS A 2 3.55 4.00 -8.29
N ALA A 3 3.40 3.29 -9.41
CA ALA A 3 2.08 2.92 -9.94
C ALA A 3 1.26 2.04 -8.97
N SER A 4 1.88 1.04 -8.34
CA SER A 4 1.19 0.11 -7.43
C SER A 4 0.70 0.78 -6.14
N ILE A 5 1.36 1.85 -5.69
CA ILE A 5 0.94 2.60 -4.49
C ILE A 5 -0.38 3.31 -4.75
N LYS A 6 -0.51 3.97 -5.91
CA LYS A 6 -1.73 4.73 -6.25
C LYS A 6 -2.95 3.82 -6.44
N GLU A 7 -2.74 2.65 -7.03
CA GLU A 7 -3.80 1.63 -7.17
C GLU A 7 -4.31 1.15 -5.81
N GLU A 8 -3.40 0.79 -4.88
CA GLU A 8 -3.83 0.32 -3.57
C GLU A 8 -4.45 1.45 -2.73
N VAL A 9 -3.93 2.68 -2.80
CA VAL A 9 -4.55 3.86 -2.17
C VAL A 9 -5.96 4.10 -2.70
N SER A 10 -6.15 4.08 -4.02
CA SER A 10 -7.48 4.25 -4.63
C SER A 10 -8.45 3.17 -4.19
N LYS A 11 -8.00 1.91 -4.15
CA LYS A 11 -8.80 0.78 -3.69
C LYS A 11 -9.18 0.92 -2.21
N MET A 12 -8.23 1.28 -1.34
CA MET A 12 -8.49 1.49 0.08
C MET A 12 -9.44 2.67 0.33
N LEU A 13 -9.35 3.75 -0.45
CA LEU A 13 -10.32 4.85 -0.42
C LEU A 13 -11.72 4.38 -0.85
N THR A 14 -11.83 3.61 -1.94
CA THR A 14 -13.12 3.05 -2.40
C THR A 14 -13.73 2.10 -1.37
N LEU A 15 -12.91 1.32 -0.67
CA LEU A 15 -13.35 0.42 0.40
C LEU A 15 -13.66 1.14 1.72
N GLY A 16 -13.36 2.44 1.84
CA GLY A 16 -13.54 3.21 3.07
C GLY A 16 -12.57 2.82 4.20
N VAL A 17 -11.44 2.19 3.87
CA VAL A 17 -10.41 1.78 4.85
C VAL A 17 -9.54 2.95 5.29
N ILE A 18 -9.35 3.94 4.41
CA ILE A 18 -8.57 5.16 4.65
C ILE A 18 -9.36 6.39 4.17
N GLU A 19 -8.94 7.57 4.62
CA GLU A 19 -9.44 8.87 4.19
C GLU A 19 -8.29 9.87 3.96
N GLU A 20 -8.59 10.96 3.25
CA GLU A 20 -7.63 12.06 3.11
C GLU A 20 -7.43 12.76 4.46
N SER A 21 -6.18 13.13 4.75
CA SER A 21 -5.85 13.84 5.99
C SER A 21 -4.86 14.98 5.73
N SER A 22 -4.94 16.01 6.57
CA SER A 22 -4.00 17.15 6.62
C SER A 22 -3.20 17.15 7.92
N SER A 23 -2.93 15.97 8.47
CA SER A 23 -2.20 15.79 9.72
C SER A 23 -0.77 16.33 9.62
N PRO A 24 -0.24 16.99 10.67
CA PRO A 24 1.18 17.35 10.73
C PRO A 24 2.09 16.11 10.91
N TRP A 25 1.52 14.92 11.13
CA TRP A 25 2.22 13.66 11.32
C TRP A 25 1.96 12.70 10.16
N ALA A 26 3.02 12.06 9.67
CA ALA A 26 2.93 11.02 8.65
C ALA A 26 4.03 9.97 8.84
N SER A 27 3.68 8.71 8.59
CA SER A 27 4.62 7.58 8.51
C SER A 27 4.83 7.18 7.04
N PRO A 28 6.05 6.81 6.63
CA PRO A 28 6.32 6.42 5.24
C PRO A 28 5.70 5.06 4.90
N VAL A 29 5.33 4.89 3.63
CA VAL A 29 4.86 3.61 3.08
C VAL A 29 6.03 2.84 2.48
N VAL A 30 6.07 1.54 2.75
CA VAL A 30 7.04 0.59 2.21
C VAL A 30 6.32 -0.54 1.47
N LEU A 31 6.85 -0.91 0.30
CA LEU A 31 6.34 -2.04 -0.49
C LEU A 31 7.26 -3.23 -0.32
N VAL A 32 6.71 -4.36 0.12
CA VAL A 32 7.48 -5.59 0.36
C VAL A 32 6.97 -6.71 -0.55
N PRO A 33 7.84 -7.50 -1.20
CA PRO A 33 7.41 -8.67 -1.95
C PRO A 33 6.61 -9.64 -1.08
N LYS A 34 5.42 -10.03 -1.57
CA LYS A 34 4.64 -11.12 -0.98
C LYS A 34 5.16 -12.43 -1.55
N ALA A 35 5.31 -13.44 -0.71
CA ALA A 35 5.56 -14.80 -1.19
C ALA A 35 4.34 -15.28 -1.98
N THR A 36 4.53 -15.56 -3.26
CA THR A 36 3.49 -16.09 -4.17
C THR A 36 3.87 -17.49 -4.65
N ALA A 37 2.86 -18.27 -5.08
CA ALA A 37 3.08 -19.61 -5.61
C ALA A 37 3.87 -19.57 -6.95
N PRO A 38 4.60 -20.65 -7.30
CA PRO A 38 5.28 -20.75 -8.59
C PRO A 38 4.30 -20.53 -9.76
N GLY A 39 4.62 -19.60 -10.66
CA GLY A 39 3.77 -19.23 -11.80
C GLY A 39 2.71 -18.17 -11.53
N ALA A 40 2.54 -17.71 -10.29
CA ALA A 40 1.66 -16.60 -9.97
C ALA A 40 2.34 -15.24 -10.22
N LYS A 41 1.53 -14.22 -10.55
CA LYS A 41 2.01 -12.84 -10.71
C LYS A 41 2.68 -12.36 -9.40
N PRO A 42 3.83 -11.68 -9.47
CA PRO A 42 4.44 -11.05 -8.30
C PRO A 42 3.47 -10.07 -7.65
N GLU A 43 3.25 -10.20 -6.34
CA GLU A 43 2.37 -9.33 -5.56
C GLU A 43 3.21 -8.58 -4.51
N LEU A 44 2.86 -7.32 -4.25
CA LEU A 44 3.51 -6.49 -3.24
C LEU A 44 2.56 -6.26 -2.08
N ARG A 45 3.05 -6.35 -0.84
CA ARG A 45 2.35 -5.90 0.35
C ARG A 45 2.56 -4.41 0.54
N PHE A 46 1.47 -3.69 0.75
CA PHE A 46 1.47 -2.28 1.13
C PHE A 46 1.57 -2.18 2.65
N CYS A 47 2.72 -1.76 3.16
CA CYS A 47 2.99 -1.67 4.60
C CYS A 47 3.32 -0.23 4.99
N VAL A 48 2.95 0.17 6.20
CA VAL A 48 3.32 1.48 6.78
C VAL A 48 4.36 1.23 7.86
N ASP A 49 5.46 1.97 7.82
CA ASP A 49 6.50 1.89 8.86
C ASP A 49 6.16 2.84 10.02
N TYR A 50 5.61 2.28 11.10
CA TYR A 50 5.17 3.04 12.29
C TYR A 50 6.24 3.16 13.40
N ARG A 51 7.48 2.78 13.13
CA ARG A 51 8.58 2.79 14.12
C ARG A 51 9.16 4.17 14.36
#